data_AF-A0A119HFR4-F1
#
_entry.id   AF-A0A119HFR4-F1
#
_cell.length_a   1.000
_cell.length_b   1.000
_cell.length_c   1.000
_cell.angle_alpha   90.00
_cell.angle_beta   90.00
_cell.angle_gamma   90.00
#
_symmetry.space_group_name_H-M   'P 1'
#
loop_
_entity.id
_entity.type
_entity.pdbx_description
1 polymer ?
#
loop_
_entity_poly.entity_id
_entity_poly.type
_entity_poly.pdbx_seq_one_letter_code
_entity_poly.pdbx_strand_id
1 'polypeptide(L)' 'MAKPMTRALRRHHVARLKRNRRFYYGNDLAKKPADLGMTVTTAARCSCAMCGNPRKFFLELTMQERRLFQDVGDE' A
#
# COMPACT_ATOMS: atom_id res chain seq x y z
N MET A 1 -10.77 20.43 -6.19
CA MET A 1 -10.58 18.96 -6.26
C MET A 1 -10.08 18.59 -7.65
N ALA A 2 -9.07 17.72 -7.76
CA ALA A 2 -8.56 17.31 -9.07
C ALA A 2 -9.61 16.51 -9.86
N LYS A 3 -9.68 16.70 -11.18
CA LYS A 3 -10.63 15.99 -12.05
C LYS A 3 -10.35 14.48 -11.99
N PRO A 4 -11.36 13.63 -11.78
CA PRO A 4 -11.13 12.19 -11.67
C PRO A 4 -10.63 11.63 -13.01
N MET A 5 -9.52 10.89 -12.95
CA MET A 5 -8.94 10.25 -14.13
C MET A 5 -9.90 9.22 -14.73
N THR A 6 -9.99 9.19 -16.07
CA THR A 6 -10.83 8.21 -16.78
C THR A 6 -10.40 6.78 -16.44
N ARG A 7 -11.36 5.84 -16.48
CA ARG A 7 -11.10 4.42 -16.19
C ARG A 7 -10.03 3.83 -17.12
N ALA A 8 -10.04 4.21 -18.39
CA ALA A 8 -9.06 3.78 -19.38
C ALA A 8 -7.64 4.24 -19.01
N LEU A 9 -7.48 5.51 -18.65
CA LEU A 9 -6.18 6.08 -18.30
C LEU A 9 -5.62 5.49 -17.00
N ARG A 10 -6.49 5.21 -16.01
CA ARG A 10 -6.08 4.46 -14.81
C ARG A 10 -5.55 3.07 -15.13
N ARG A 11 -6.22 2.31 -16.01
CA ARG A 11 -5.76 0.98 -16.43
C ARG A 11 -4.42 1.04 -17.16
N HIS A 12 -4.24 2.03 -18.04
CA HIS A 12 -2.98 2.26 -18.73
C HIS A 12 -1.84 2.54 -17.74
N HIS A 13 -2.04 3.42 -16.76
CA HIS A 13 -1.03 3.69 -15.74
C HIS A 13 -0.70 2.47 -14.88
N VAL A 14 -1.71 1.70 -14.48
CA VAL A 14 -1.51 0.45 -13.73
C VAL A 14 -0.71 -0.55 -14.56
N ALA A 15 -1.03 -0.73 -15.85
CA ALA A 15 -0.28 -1.63 -16.72
C ALA A 15 1.19 -1.21 -16.88
N ARG A 16 1.45 0.09 -17.07
CA ARG A 16 2.80 0.66 -17.11
C ARG A 16 3.56 0.39 -15.80
N LEU A 17 2.93 0.65 -14.65
CA LEU A 17 3.54 0.44 -13.35
C LEU A 17 3.82 -1.04 -13.07
N LYS A 18 2.92 -1.96 -13.46
CA LYS A 18 3.16 -3.40 -13.38
C LYS A 18 4.39 -3.82 -14.20
N ARG A 19 4.57 -3.26 -15.40
CA ARG A 19 5.75 -3.53 -16.21
C ARG A 19 7.04 -3.05 -15.54
N ASN A 20 7.04 -1.81 -15.02
CA ASN A 20 8.20 -1.23 -14.35
C ASN A 20 8.54 -1.95 -13.03
N ARG A 21 7.53 -2.42 -12.28
CA ARG A 21 7.68 -3.08 -10.98
C ARG A 21 7.73 -4.61 -11.05
N ARG A 22 7.91 -5.18 -12.23
CA ARG A 22 8.09 -6.64 -12.40
C ARG A 22 9.22 -7.15 -11.50
N PHE A 23 10.34 -6.46 -11.51
CA PHE A 23 11.46 -6.74 -10.62
C PHE A 23 11.36 -5.84 -9.40
N TYR A 24 11.21 -6.45 -8.22
CA TYR A 24 11.02 -5.73 -6.98
C TYR A 24 11.86 -6.36 -5.87
N TYR A 25 12.77 -5.58 -5.27
CA TYR A 25 13.75 -6.05 -4.29
C TYR A 25 14.41 -7.38 -4.68
N GLY A 26 14.94 -7.46 -5.91
CA GLY A 26 15.63 -8.65 -6.43
C GLY A 26 14.72 -9.83 -6.82
N ASN A 27 13.41 -9.74 -6.65
CA ASN A 27 12.46 -10.79 -7.01
C ASN A 27 11.79 -10.50 -8.36
N ASP A 28 11.66 -11.51 -9.22
CA ASP A 28 10.78 -11.46 -10.40
C ASP A 28 9.34 -11.82 -10.00
N LEU A 29 8.44 -10.85 -10.09
CA LEU A 29 7.02 -10.99 -9.74
C LEU A 29 6.14 -11.42 -10.92
N ALA A 30 6.70 -11.74 -12.09
CA ALA A 30 5.92 -12.14 -13.27
C ALA A 30 4.94 -13.29 -13.00
N LYS A 31 5.34 -14.26 -12.15
CA LYS A 31 4.51 -15.42 -11.77
C LYS A 31 3.62 -15.15 -10.54
N LYS A 32 3.71 -13.96 -9.93
CA LYS A 32 3.00 -13.59 -8.69
C LYS A 32 2.15 -12.34 -8.93
N PRO A 33 1.03 -12.45 -9.66
CA PRO A 33 0.23 -11.30 -10.07
C PRO A 33 -0.39 -10.53 -8.90
N ALA A 34 -0.67 -11.21 -7.77
CA ALA A 34 -1.14 -10.59 -6.55
C ALA A 34 -0.07 -9.67 -5.93
N ASP A 35 1.15 -10.18 -5.76
CA ASP A 35 2.29 -9.39 -5.27
C ASP A 35 2.61 -8.23 -6.20
N LEU A 36 2.59 -8.45 -7.51
CA LEU A 36 2.78 -7.40 -8.51
C LEU A 36 1.66 -6.34 -8.45
N GLY A 37 0.44 -6.73 -8.15
CA GLY A 37 -0.67 -5.81 -7.90
C GLY A 37 -0.41 -4.95 -6.67
N MET A 38 -0.02 -5.59 -5.56
CA MET A 38 0.31 -4.90 -4.32
C MET A 38 1.47 -3.92 -4.49
N THR A 39 2.53 -4.28 -5.21
CA THR A 39 3.65 -3.36 -5.41
C THR A 39 3.22 -2.10 -6.16
N VAL A 40 2.18 -2.15 -7.00
CA VAL A 40 1.65 -0.99 -7.74
C VAL A 40 0.78 -0.10 -6.85
N THR A 41 -0.11 -0.69 -6.06
CA THR A 41 -1.06 0.05 -5.21
C THR A 41 -0.43 0.52 -3.90
N THR A 42 0.44 -0.30 -3.32
CA THR A 42 0.98 -0.14 -1.97
C THR A 42 2.43 -0.64 -1.95
N ALA A 43 3.34 0.13 -2.56
CA ALA A 43 4.75 -0.25 -2.65
C ALA A 43 5.40 -0.42 -1.27
N ALA A 44 5.12 0.52 -0.34
CA ALA A 44 5.53 0.39 1.04
C ALA A 44 4.67 -0.69 1.72
N ARG A 45 5.24 -1.87 1.94
CA ARG A 45 4.60 -2.90 2.75
C ARG A 45 4.59 -2.39 4.19
N CYS A 46 3.46 -1.85 4.65
CA CYS A 46 3.28 -1.29 6.01
C CYS A 46 3.49 -2.32 7.14
N SER A 47 3.75 -3.58 6.81
CA SER A 47 4.12 -4.66 7.71
C SER A 47 5.56 -5.17 7.51
N CYS A 48 6.41 -4.45 6.77
CA CYS A 48 7.83 -4.78 6.72
C CYS A 48 8.45 -4.63 8.12
N ALA A 49 9.49 -5.40 8.42
CA ALA A 49 10.14 -5.37 9.73
C ALA A 49 10.58 -3.96 10.14
N MET A 50 10.94 -3.13 9.15
CA MET A 50 11.33 -1.73 9.37
C MET A 50 10.16 -0.78 9.63
N CYS A 51 8.95 -1.09 9.14
CA CYS A 51 7.78 -0.24 9.36
C CYS A 51 7.15 -0.49 10.74
N GLY A 52 7.56 -1.55 11.43
CA GLY A 52 7.25 -1.76 12.85
C GLY A 52 5.76 -1.85 13.13
N ASN A 53 5.03 -2.74 12.46
CA ASN A 53 3.61 -3.00 12.77
C ASN A 53 3.44 -3.23 14.29
N PRO A 54 2.80 -2.32 15.03
CA PRO A 54 2.81 -2.35 16.49
C PRO A 54 2.20 -3.63 17.06
N ARG A 55 1.14 -4.12 16.41
CA ARG A 55 0.45 -5.34 16.85
C ARG A 55 1.31 -6.58 16.67
N LYS A 56 2.13 -6.64 15.61
CA LYS A 56 2.96 -7.80 15.31
C LYS A 56 4.26 -7.83 16.11
N PHE A 57 4.87 -6.67 16.34
CA PHE A 57 6.24 -6.59 16.89
C PHE A 57 6.31 -6.09 18.33
N PHE A 58 5.32 -5.29 18.77
CA PHE A 58 5.33 -4.65 20.10
C PHE A 58 4.12 -5.04 20.96
N LEU A 59 3.19 -5.86 20.44
CA LEU A 59 1.89 -6.18 21.06
C LEU A 59 1.08 -4.93 21.43
N GLU A 60 1.24 -3.87 20.64
CA GLU A 60 0.58 -2.58 20.83
C GLU A 60 -0.52 -2.32 19.79
N LEU A 61 -1.41 -1.37 20.07
CA LEU A 61 -2.42 -0.89 19.11
C LEU A 61 -1.75 -0.22 17.89
N THR A 62 -2.26 -0.54 16.71
CA THR A 62 -1.90 0.12 15.45
C THR A 62 -2.35 1.59 15.45
N MET A 63 -1.74 2.43 14.61
CA MET A 63 -2.13 3.85 14.48
C MET A 63 -3.60 4.03 14.10
N GLN A 64 -4.19 3.11 13.35
CA GLN A 64 -5.60 3.17 12.97
C GLN A 64 -6.52 2.79 14.14
N GLU A 65 -6.14 1.79 14.95
CA GLU A 65 -6.85 1.46 16.19
C GLU A 65 -6.76 2.60 17.21
N ARG A 66 -5.61 3.27 17.34
CA ARG A 66 -5.48 4.45 18.24
C ARG A 66 -6.39 5.60 17.84
N ARG A 67 -6.60 5.84 16.54
CA ARG A 67 -7.52 6.88 16.05
C ARG A 67 -8.98 6.65 16.45
N LEU A 68 -9.38 5.40 16.73
CA LEU A 68 -10.73 5.11 17.22
C LEU A 68 -10.97 5.70 18.61
N PHE A 69 -9.92 5.79 19.43
CA PHE A 69 -9.98 6.31 20.79
C PHE A 69 -9.53 7.78 20.87
N GLN A 70 -9.25 8.42 19.73
CA GLN A 70 -9.01 9.85 19.73
C GLN A 70 -10.35 10.55 19.90
N ASP A 71 -10.49 11.32 20.97
CA ASP A 71 -11.57 12.29 21.08
C ASP A 71 -11.39 13.29 19.94
N VAL A 72 -12.25 13.19 18.93
CA VAL A 72 -12.38 14.21 17.90
C VAL A 72 -13.19 15.31 18.57
N GLY A 73 -12.50 16.22 19.27
CA GLY A 73 -13.15 17.37 19.88
C GLY A 73 -13.95 18.13 18.82
N ASP A 74 -15.25 18.22 19.02
CA ASP A 74 -16.14 19.13 18.28
C ASP A 74 -16.09 20.50 18.98
N GLU A 75 -14.92 21.16 18.99
CA GLU A 75 -14.79 22.58 19.39
C GLU A 75 -14.64 23.50 18.17
#